data_AF-A0A7L0UQC8-F1
#
_entry.id   AF-A0A7L0UQC8-F1
#
_cell.length_a   1.000
_cell.length_b   1.000
_cell.length_c   1.000
_cell.angle_alpha   90.00
_cell.angle_beta   90.00
_cell.angle_gamma   90.00
#
_symmetry.space_group_name_H-M   'P 1'
#
loop_
_entity.id
_entity.type
_entity.pdbx_description
1 polymer ?
#
loop_
_entity_poly.entity_id
_entity_poly.type
_entity_poly.pdbx_seq_one_letter_code
_entity_poly.pdbx_strand_id
1 'polypeptide(L)'
;MTETGIFFLRACLALLAMPIYLLWFLGIWEPFCKKVFFPFCLEKLSSIHEKKTKKHKQELFRNLPDFKSPSGELKLLEIGTGFGANFQFYPAGCQITCTDVNPNFQQGLLKNMNKNQHVHYERFLVAAGEDLHQVPSGSVDAVVCTLVLCSVRNVNATLKEVLRVLRP
;
A
#
# COMPACT_ATOMS: atom_id res chain seq x y z
N MET A 1 31.17 15.87 27.74
CA MET A 1 30.37 16.98 27.19
C MET A 1 30.00 17.90 28.34
N THR A 2 30.34 19.19 28.25
CA THR A 2 30.02 20.17 29.29
C THR A 2 28.52 20.51 29.27
N GLU A 3 27.96 20.88 30.42
CA GLU A 3 26.54 21.20 30.60
C GLU A 3 26.04 22.24 29.57
N THR A 4 26.86 23.27 29.32
CA THR A 4 26.62 24.31 28.29
C THR A 4 26.49 23.74 26.88
N GLY A 5 27.28 22.71 26.54
CA GLY A 5 27.20 22.04 25.25
C GLY A 5 25.88 21.27 25.06
N ILE A 6 25.34 20.70 26.15
CA ILE A 6 24.05 20.01 26.12
C ILE A 6 22.91 21.03 25.93
N PHE A 7 22.95 22.17 26.62
CA PHE A 7 21.96 23.25 26.45
C PHE A 7 21.97 23.83 25.03
N PHE A 8 23.16 24.10 24.49
CA PHE A 8 23.30 24.58 23.12
C PHE A 8 22.74 23.57 22.10
N LEU A 9 23.08 22.29 22.25
CA LEU A 9 22.57 21.24 21.36
C LEU A 9 21.03 21.13 21.43
N ARG A 10 20.45 21.21 22.64
CA ARG A 10 18.99 21.21 22.84
C ARG A 10 18.32 22.41 22.18
N ALA A 11 18.90 23.61 22.29
CA ALA A 11 18.37 24.81 21.65
C ALA A 11 18.41 24.70 20.12
N CYS A 12 19.51 24.20 19.56
CA CYS A 12 19.63 23.94 18.12
C CYS A 12 18.58 22.93 17.64
N LEU A 13 18.36 21.83 18.37
CA LEU A 13 17.34 20.83 18.05
C LEU A 13 15.93 21.41 18.12
N ALA A 14 15.63 22.24 19.12
CA ALA A 14 14.34 22.91 19.25
C ALA A 14 14.08 23.89 18.10
N LEU A 15 15.09 24.68 17.70
CA LEU A 15 15.00 25.60 16.55
C LEU A 15 14.79 24.84 15.24
N LEU A 16 15.48 23.71 15.04
CA LEU A 16 15.29 22.83 13.88
C LEU A 16 13.89 22.22 13.83
N ALA A 17 13.29 21.89 14.98
CA ALA A 17 11.95 21.32 15.07
C ALA A 17 10.84 22.39 15.06
N MET A 18 11.16 23.68 15.25
CA MET A 18 10.19 24.77 15.35
C MET A 18 9.24 24.87 14.15
N PRO A 19 9.70 24.71 12.88
CA PRO A 19 8.79 24.69 11.73
C PRO A 19 7.77 23.55 11.78
N ILE A 20 8.16 22.38 12.32
CA ILE A 20 7.26 21.23 12.48
C ILE A 20 6.18 21.56 13.52
N TYR A 21 6.57 22.13 14.66
CA TYR A 21 5.62 22.55 15.70
C TYR A 21 4.69 23.66 15.21
N LEU A 22 5.18 24.60 14.41
CA LEU A 22 4.37 25.67 13.82
C LEU A 22 3.37 25.11 12.81
N LEU A 23 3.81 24.22 11.92
CA LEU A 23 2.92 23.53 10.98
C LEU A 23 1.89 22.65 11.71
N TRP A 24 2.28 22.03 12.83
CA TRP A 24 1.38 21.21 13.66
C TRP A 24 0.34 22.07 14.36
N PHE A 25 0.75 23.19 14.98
CA PHE A 25 -0.15 24.16 15.61
C PHE A 25 -1.14 24.75 14.61
N LEU A 26 -0.71 24.99 13.37
CA LEU A 26 -1.58 25.48 12.28
C LEU A 26 -2.46 24.38 11.67
N GLY A 27 -2.36 23.13 12.11
CA GLY A 27 -3.12 21.99 11.56
C GLY A 27 -2.70 21.57 10.15
N ILE A 28 -1.62 22.13 9.62
CA ILE A 28 -1.11 21.88 8.25
C ILE A 28 -0.22 20.64 8.21
N TRP A 29 0.44 20.32 9.32
CA TRP A 29 1.43 19.24 9.40
C TRP A 29 0.83 17.87 9.06
N GLU A 30 -0.28 17.48 9.67
CA GLU A 30 -0.89 16.17 9.42
C GLU A 30 -1.33 15.96 7.96
N PRO A 31 -2.08 16.90 7.33
CA PRO A 31 -2.38 16.82 5.90
C PRO A 31 -1.14 16.78 5.02
N PHE A 32 -0.13 17.60 5.29
CA PHE A 32 1.12 17.63 4.53
C PHE A 32 1.85 16.28 4.63
N CYS A 33 1.97 15.73 5.84
CA CYS A 33 2.59 14.44 6.06
C CYS A 33 1.87 13.32 5.31
N LYS A 34 0.53 13.27 5.38
CA LYS A 34 -0.27 12.22 4.74
C LYS A 34 -0.33 12.34 3.20
N LYS A 35 -0.39 13.55 2.67
CA LYS A 35 -0.57 13.80 1.23
C LYS A 35 0.74 13.84 0.45
N VAL A 36 1.80 14.36 1.06
CA VAL A 36 3.04 14.69 0.34
C VAL A 36 4.20 13.87 0.86
N PHE A 37 4.52 13.99 2.15
CA PHE A 37 5.74 13.38 2.70
C PHE A 37 5.69 11.85 2.69
N PHE A 38 4.63 11.26 3.23
CA PHE A 38 4.51 9.80 3.36
C PHE A 38 4.43 9.10 2.00
N PRO A 39 3.62 9.55 1.02
CA PRO A 39 3.62 8.96 -0.31
C PRO A 39 4.98 9.08 -1.02
N PHE A 40 5.64 10.25 -0.94
CA PHE A 40 6.95 10.46 -1.56
C PHE A 40 8.03 9.55 -0.96
N CYS A 41 8.10 9.47 0.37
CA CYS A 41 9.03 8.59 1.06
C CYS A 41 8.77 7.13 0.73
N LEU A 42 7.51 6.70 0.72
CA LEU A 42 7.15 5.32 0.36
C LEU A 42 7.49 4.99 -1.08
N GLU A 43 7.23 5.87 -2.04
CA GLU A 43 7.58 5.64 -3.46
C GLU A 43 9.10 5.43 -3.63
N LYS A 44 9.91 6.21 -2.91
CA LYS A 44 11.36 6.09 -3.00
C LYS A 44 11.88 4.84 -2.31
N LEU A 45 11.37 4.53 -1.11
CA LEU A 45 11.73 3.32 -0.37
C LEU A 45 11.25 2.06 -1.08
N SER A 46 10.07 2.08 -1.71
CA SER A 46 9.52 0.93 -2.44
C SER A 46 10.42 0.57 -3.61
N SER A 47 10.98 1.55 -4.34
CA SER A 47 11.88 1.28 -5.47
C SER A 47 13.17 0.53 -5.05
N ILE A 48 13.69 0.82 -3.86
CA ILE A 48 14.88 0.15 -3.31
C ILE A 48 14.50 -1.26 -2.83
N HIS A 49 13.37 -1.37 -2.12
CA HIS A 49 12.87 -2.64 -1.61
C HIS A 49 12.55 -3.59 -2.76
N GLU A 50 11.86 -3.12 -3.79
CA GLU A 50 11.47 -3.86 -4.99
C GLU A 50 12.67 -4.50 -5.71
N LYS A 51 13.77 -3.74 -5.88
CA LYS A 51 15.01 -4.28 -6.45
C LYS A 51 15.59 -5.42 -5.62
N LYS A 52 15.57 -5.29 -4.29
CA LYS A 52 16.10 -6.32 -3.37
C LYS A 52 15.19 -7.54 -3.27
N THR A 53 13.87 -7.34 -3.31
CA THR A 53 12.89 -8.41 -3.14
C THR A 53 12.41 -9.03 -4.45
N LYS A 54 12.89 -8.56 -5.61
CA LYS A 54 12.41 -9.00 -6.93
C LYS A 54 12.29 -10.52 -7.07
N LYS A 55 13.35 -11.26 -6.74
CA LYS A 55 13.35 -12.74 -6.81
C LYS A 55 12.32 -13.36 -5.87
N HIS A 56 12.21 -12.86 -4.64
CA HIS A 56 11.24 -13.35 -3.66
C HIS A 56 9.80 -13.07 -4.12
N LYS A 57 9.53 -11.89 -4.73
CA LYS A 57 8.22 -11.56 -5.28
C LYS A 57 7.87 -12.46 -6.47
N GLN A 58 8.84 -12.71 -7.37
CA GLN A 58 8.64 -13.64 -8.49
C GLN A 58 8.27 -15.04 -7.99
N GLU A 59 8.96 -15.54 -6.97
CA GLU A 59 8.65 -16.84 -6.36
C GLU A 59 7.28 -16.83 -5.67
N LEU A 60 7.00 -15.79 -4.87
CA LEU A 60 5.74 -15.63 -4.14
C LEU A 60 4.52 -15.63 -5.06
N PHE A 61 4.64 -14.99 -6.22
CA PHE A 61 3.53 -14.82 -7.17
C PHE A 61 3.51 -15.86 -8.30
N ARG A 62 4.46 -16.80 -8.33
CA ARG A 62 4.59 -17.80 -9.41
C ARG A 62 3.32 -18.64 -9.60
N ASN A 63 2.63 -18.97 -8.52
CA ASN A 63 1.46 -19.84 -8.53
C ASN A 63 0.13 -19.07 -8.69
N LEU A 64 0.16 -17.74 -8.86
CA LEU A 64 -1.06 -16.96 -9.12
C LEU A 64 -1.88 -17.48 -10.31
N PRO A 65 -1.29 -17.95 -11.43
CA PRO A 65 -2.05 -18.54 -12.53
C PRO A 65 -2.90 -19.75 -12.15
N ASP A 66 -2.53 -20.48 -11.10
CA ASP A 66 -3.21 -21.73 -10.70
C ASP A 66 -4.57 -21.46 -10.05
N PHE A 67 -4.81 -20.22 -9.60
CA PHE A 67 -6.08 -19.81 -8.98
C PHE A 67 -7.09 -19.24 -9.99
N LYS A 68 -6.85 -19.40 -11.30
CA LYS A 68 -7.82 -18.98 -12.32
C LYS A 68 -9.15 -19.71 -12.12
N SER A 69 -10.23 -18.95 -12.26
CA SER A 69 -11.58 -19.52 -12.29
C SER A 69 -11.81 -20.38 -13.54
N PRO A 70 -12.90 -21.18 -13.59
CA PRO A 70 -13.21 -22.01 -14.75
C PRO A 70 -13.36 -21.25 -16.08
N SER A 71 -13.67 -19.95 -16.04
CA SER A 71 -13.70 -19.10 -17.24
C SER A 71 -12.31 -18.72 -17.76
N GLY A 72 -11.24 -19.07 -17.04
CA GLY A 72 -9.86 -18.69 -17.34
C GLY A 72 -9.45 -17.31 -16.81
N GLU A 73 -10.39 -16.58 -16.20
CA GLU A 73 -10.13 -15.28 -15.57
C GLU A 73 -9.56 -15.45 -14.16
N LEU A 74 -8.64 -14.55 -13.77
CA LEU A 74 -8.14 -14.41 -12.41
C LEU A 74 -8.53 -13.04 -11.87
N LYS A 75 -9.42 -12.98 -10.88
CA LYS A 75 -9.81 -11.76 -10.17
C LYS A 75 -9.01 -11.65 -8.88
N LEU A 76 -8.19 -10.61 -8.80
CA LEU A 76 -7.32 -10.30 -7.67
C LEU A 76 -7.84 -9.11 -6.88
N LEU A 77 -7.80 -9.24 -5.56
CA LEU A 77 -7.90 -8.11 -4.65
C LEU A 77 -6.51 -7.81 -4.08
N GLU A 78 -6.00 -6.60 -4.30
CA GLU A 78 -4.78 -6.15 -3.63
C GLU A 78 -5.14 -5.22 -2.45
N ILE A 79 -4.76 -5.63 -1.25
CA ILE A 79 -4.93 -4.85 -0.02
C ILE A 79 -3.69 -4.01 0.23
N GLY A 80 -3.89 -2.71 0.48
CA GLY A 80 -2.82 -1.73 0.68
C GLY A 80 -1.93 -1.58 -0.55
N THR A 81 -2.58 -1.35 -1.70
CA THR A 81 -1.92 -1.33 -3.01
C THR A 81 -0.82 -0.27 -3.10
N GLY A 82 -0.98 0.86 -2.39
CA GLY A 82 -0.11 2.02 -2.57
C GLY A 82 0.04 2.39 -4.05
N PHE A 83 1.27 2.35 -4.56
CA PHE A 83 1.59 2.66 -5.96
C PHE A 83 1.59 1.45 -6.91
N GLY A 84 1.18 0.25 -6.47
CA GLY A 84 1.09 -0.93 -7.34
C GLY A 84 2.42 -1.64 -7.60
N ALA A 85 3.29 -1.70 -6.58
CA ALA A 85 4.64 -2.26 -6.69
C ALA A 85 4.69 -3.78 -7.02
N ASN A 86 3.55 -4.47 -7.00
CA ASN A 86 3.44 -5.90 -7.27
C ASN A 86 2.99 -6.23 -8.71
N PHE A 87 2.40 -5.28 -9.45
CA PHE A 87 1.72 -5.55 -10.72
C PHE A 87 2.60 -6.20 -11.79
N GLN A 88 3.90 -5.87 -11.82
CA GLN A 88 4.84 -6.47 -12.77
C GLN A 88 5.01 -7.99 -12.61
N PHE A 89 4.62 -8.54 -11.45
CA PHE A 89 4.76 -9.97 -11.13
C PHE A 89 3.45 -10.75 -11.31
N TYR A 90 2.36 -10.06 -11.61
CA TYR A 90 1.06 -10.69 -11.79
C TYR A 90 0.91 -11.25 -13.21
N PRO A 91 0.14 -12.33 -13.38
CA PRO A 91 -0.04 -12.94 -14.68
C PRO A 91 -0.82 -12.03 -15.64
N ALA A 92 -0.53 -12.15 -16.92
CA ALA A 92 -1.23 -11.38 -17.96
C ALA A 92 -2.74 -11.71 -17.97
N GLY A 93 -3.55 -10.67 -18.17
CA GLY A 93 -5.01 -10.76 -18.24
C GLY A 93 -5.71 -10.83 -16.89
N CYS A 94 -5.01 -10.75 -15.75
CA CYS A 94 -5.69 -10.72 -14.46
C CYS A 94 -6.44 -9.39 -14.26
N GLN A 95 -7.60 -9.48 -13.61
CA GLN A 95 -8.42 -8.34 -13.22
C GLN A 95 -8.08 -7.95 -11.78
N ILE A 96 -7.74 -6.70 -11.54
CA ILE A 96 -7.25 -6.24 -10.24
C ILE A 96 -8.18 -5.17 -9.69
N THR A 97 -8.81 -5.47 -8.56
CA THR A 97 -9.40 -4.47 -7.67
C THR A 97 -8.38 -4.09 -6.61
N CYS A 98 -8.13 -2.79 -6.45
CA CYS A 98 -7.14 -2.25 -5.52
C CYS A 98 -7.83 -1.62 -4.31
N THR A 99 -7.21 -1.71 -3.13
CA THR A 99 -7.71 -1.03 -1.92
C THR A 99 -6.58 -0.37 -1.15
N ASP A 100 -6.82 0.84 -0.64
CA ASP A 100 -5.92 1.52 0.29
C ASP A 100 -6.70 2.51 1.15
N VAL A 101 -6.21 2.80 2.36
CA VAL A 101 -6.82 3.79 3.25
C VAL A 101 -6.53 5.23 2.79
N ASN A 102 -5.46 5.43 2.01
CA ASN A 102 -5.04 6.74 1.56
C ASN A 102 -5.40 6.98 0.08
N PRO A 103 -6.38 7.85 -0.23
CA PRO A 103 -6.80 8.11 -1.61
C PRO A 103 -5.71 8.76 -2.46
N ASN A 104 -4.69 9.38 -1.85
CA ASN A 104 -3.65 10.09 -2.59
C ASN A 104 -2.72 9.16 -3.39
N PHE A 105 -2.75 7.85 -3.13
CA PHE A 105 -1.99 6.89 -3.93
C PHE A 105 -2.56 6.66 -5.33
N GLN A 106 -3.86 6.90 -5.54
CA GLN A 106 -4.55 6.56 -6.79
C GLN A 106 -3.90 7.21 -8.02
N GLN A 107 -3.50 8.48 -7.94
CA GLN A 107 -2.87 9.14 -9.10
C GLN A 107 -1.51 8.52 -9.45
N GLY A 108 -0.70 8.16 -8.44
CA GLY A 108 0.59 7.50 -8.66
C GLY A 108 0.42 6.05 -9.12
N LEU A 109 -0.59 5.35 -8.59
CA LEU A 109 -0.99 4.01 -9.01
C LEU A 109 -1.30 3.96 -10.51
N LEU A 110 -2.12 4.90 -11.01
CA LEU A 110 -2.46 4.98 -12.44
C LEU A 110 -1.22 5.16 -13.34
N LYS A 111 -0.18 5.89 -12.87
CA LYS A 111 1.08 6.01 -13.61
C LYS A 111 1.82 4.67 -13.69
N ASN A 112 1.80 3.85 -12.64
CA ASN A 112 2.41 2.52 -12.67
C ASN A 112 1.55 1.52 -13.46
N MET A 113 0.22 1.67 -13.47
CA MET A 113 -0.65 0.88 -14.34
C MET A 113 -0.30 1.05 -15.82
N ASN A 114 0.04 2.28 -16.27
CA ASN A 114 0.47 2.52 -17.65
C ASN A 114 1.75 1.75 -18.04
N LYS A 115 2.56 1.33 -17.06
CA LYS A 115 3.76 0.51 -17.28
C LYS A 115 3.48 -1.00 -17.23
N ASN A 116 2.30 -1.40 -16.76
CA ASN A 116 1.89 -2.78 -16.53
C ASN A 116 0.61 -3.08 -17.34
N GLN A 117 0.64 -2.82 -18.64
CA GLN A 117 -0.52 -2.99 -19.53
C GLN A 117 -0.98 -4.45 -19.69
N HIS A 118 -0.19 -5.41 -19.21
CA HIS A 118 -0.56 -6.82 -19.20
C HIS A 118 -1.62 -7.16 -18.16
N VAL A 119 -1.89 -6.29 -17.18
CA VAL A 119 -2.94 -6.49 -16.18
C VAL A 119 -4.12 -5.53 -16.40
N HIS A 120 -5.32 -5.95 -16.04
CA HIS A 120 -6.53 -5.14 -16.16
C HIS A 120 -6.89 -4.53 -14.81
N TYR A 121 -6.75 -3.21 -14.70
CA TYR A 121 -7.20 -2.47 -13.53
C TYR A 121 -8.72 -2.25 -13.59
N GLU A 122 -9.44 -2.75 -12.59
CA GLU A 122 -10.90 -2.56 -12.49
C GLU A 122 -11.23 -1.25 -11.79
N ARG A 123 -10.77 -1.12 -10.53
CA ARG A 123 -11.11 0.02 -9.66
C ARG A 123 -10.18 0.12 -8.46
N PHE A 124 -10.20 1.29 -7.83
CA PHE A 124 -9.53 1.57 -6.56
C PHE A 124 -10.58 1.96 -5.52
N LEU A 125 -10.58 1.26 -4.40
CA LEU A 125 -11.49 1.48 -3.29
C LEU A 125 -10.72 2.11 -2.12
N VAL A 126 -11.27 3.20 -1.58
CA VAL A 126 -10.75 3.76 -0.34
C VAL A 126 -11.33 2.93 0.81
N ALA A 127 -10.55 1.96 1.29
CA ALA A 127 -10.99 0.97 2.27
C ALA A 127 -9.83 0.50 3.13
N ALA A 128 -10.13 0.19 4.40
CA ALA A 128 -9.19 -0.49 5.29
C ALA A 128 -9.28 -2.01 5.07
N GLY A 129 -8.19 -2.75 5.30
CA GLY A 129 -8.21 -4.20 5.13
C GLY A 129 -9.19 -4.91 6.09
N GLU A 130 -9.49 -4.29 7.23
CA GLU A 130 -10.45 -4.73 8.24
C GLU A 130 -11.92 -4.52 7.84
N ASP A 131 -12.17 -3.70 6.80
CA ASP A 131 -13.52 -3.36 6.34
C ASP A 131 -13.55 -3.28 4.81
N LEU A 132 -13.84 -4.42 4.18
CA LEU A 132 -13.93 -4.58 2.72
C LEU A 132 -15.39 -4.71 2.28
N HIS A 133 -16.35 -4.07 2.96
CA HIS A 133 -17.78 -4.18 2.62
C HIS A 133 -18.13 -3.79 1.17
N GLN A 134 -17.29 -2.97 0.53
CA GLN A 134 -17.41 -2.59 -0.90
C GLN A 134 -17.04 -3.73 -1.88
N VAL A 135 -16.42 -4.80 -1.37
CA VAL A 135 -16.06 -6.02 -2.08
C VAL A 135 -17.04 -7.14 -1.71
N PRO A 136 -17.81 -7.69 -2.67
CA PRO A 136 -18.78 -8.74 -2.38
C PRO A 136 -18.12 -10.03 -1.86
N SER A 137 -18.86 -10.79 -1.05
CA SER A 137 -18.39 -12.09 -0.56
C SER A 137 -18.23 -13.08 -1.72
N GLY A 138 -17.21 -13.95 -1.65
CA GLY A 138 -16.98 -14.96 -2.69
C GLY A 138 -16.79 -14.39 -4.10
N SER A 139 -16.20 -13.20 -4.24
CA SER A 139 -16.12 -12.49 -5.52
C SER A 139 -14.76 -12.60 -6.21
N VAL A 140 -13.68 -12.81 -5.43
CA VAL A 140 -12.30 -12.82 -5.94
C VAL A 140 -11.66 -14.19 -5.82
N ASP A 141 -10.73 -14.48 -6.72
CA ASP A 141 -10.04 -15.76 -6.82
C ASP A 141 -8.78 -15.80 -5.95
N ALA A 142 -8.12 -14.66 -5.77
CA ALA A 142 -6.99 -14.53 -4.84
C ALA A 142 -6.92 -13.13 -4.23
N VAL A 143 -6.36 -13.06 -3.02
CA VAL A 143 -6.11 -11.81 -2.29
C VAL A 143 -4.62 -11.67 -2.05
N VAL A 144 -4.06 -10.52 -2.41
CA VAL A 144 -2.65 -10.18 -2.16
C VAL A 144 -2.58 -9.10 -1.10
N CYS A 145 -1.72 -9.32 -0.09
CA CYS A 145 -1.50 -8.40 1.01
C CYS A 145 -0.01 -8.38 1.36
N THR A 146 0.73 -7.35 0.93
CA THR A 146 2.17 -7.24 1.14
C THR A 146 2.52 -5.98 1.91
N LEU A 147 3.24 -6.10 3.04
CA LEU A 147 3.65 -4.98 3.90
C LEU A 147 2.47 -4.16 4.49
N VAL A 148 1.32 -4.81 4.72
CA VAL A 148 0.09 -4.16 5.22
C VAL A 148 -0.33 -4.65 6.60
N LEU A 149 -0.22 -5.96 6.89
CA LEU A 149 -0.71 -6.52 8.16
C LEU A 149 -0.03 -5.92 9.41
N CYS A 150 1.12 -5.27 9.26
CA CYS A 150 1.79 -4.58 10.37
C CYS A 150 1.24 -3.17 10.67
N SER A 151 0.39 -2.61 9.81
CA SER A 151 -0.17 -1.25 9.95
C SER A 151 -1.68 -1.21 10.14
N VAL A 152 -2.37 -2.35 9.99
CA VAL A 152 -3.80 -2.48 10.31
C VAL A 152 -4.04 -2.41 11.82
N ARG A 153 -5.21 -1.93 12.21
CA ARG A 153 -5.68 -1.88 13.60
C ARG A 153 -6.00 -3.27 14.14
N ASN A 154 -6.51 -4.17 13.28
CA ASN A 154 -6.90 -5.51 13.70
C ASN A 154 -6.63 -6.55 12.60
N VAL A 155 -5.54 -7.29 12.75
CA VAL A 155 -5.14 -8.37 11.82
C VAL A 155 -6.21 -9.44 11.68
N ASN A 156 -6.86 -9.84 12.79
CA ASN A 156 -7.91 -10.88 12.74
C ASN A 156 -9.13 -10.40 11.95
N ALA A 157 -9.50 -9.14 12.06
CA ALA A 157 -10.58 -8.56 11.26
C ALA A 157 -10.20 -8.55 9.76
N THR A 158 -8.96 -8.15 9.43
CA THR A 158 -8.47 -8.23 8.04
C THR A 158 -8.53 -9.66 7.49
N LEU A 159 -8.04 -10.65 8.23
CA LEU A 159 -8.06 -12.04 7.77
C LEU A 159 -9.49 -12.60 7.63
N LYS A 160 -10.43 -12.16 8.47
CA LYS A 160 -11.86 -12.52 8.29
C LYS A 160 -12.43 -11.95 6.99
N GLU A 161 -12.13 -10.69 6.67
CA GLU A 161 -12.55 -10.09 5.41
C GLU A 161 -11.89 -10.77 4.20
N VAL A 162 -10.61 -11.14 4.30
CA VAL A 162 -9.91 -11.94 3.26
C VAL A 162 -10.65 -13.25 3.00
N LEU A 163 -10.99 -13.99 4.06
CA LEU A 163 -11.76 -15.25 3.92
C LEU A 163 -13.16 -15.01 3.35
N ARG A 164 -13.81 -13.91 3.71
CA ARG A 164 -15.16 -13.58 3.23
C ARG A 164 -15.19 -13.29 1.72
N VAL A 165 -14.21 -12.55 1.20
CA VAL A 165 -14.20 -12.12 -0.20
C VAL A 165 -13.70 -13.19 -1.15
N LEU A 166 -12.87 -14.13 -0.66
CA LEU A 166 -12.38 -15.27 -1.44
C LEU A 166 -13.52 -16.22 -1.82
N ARG A 167 -13.46 -16.72 -3.05
CA ARG A 167 -14.32 -17.83 -3.49
C ARG A 167 -14.01 -19.11 -2.70
N PRO A 168 -15.01 -19.98 -2.46
CA PRO A 168 -14.82 -21.29 -1.83
C PRO A 168 -13.89 -22.22 -2.63
#